data_AF-A0A2U3LNW9-F1
#
_entry.id   AF-A0A2U3LNW9-F1
#
_cell.length_a   1.000
_cell.length_b   1.000
_cell.length_c   1.000
_cell.angle_alpha   90.00
_cell.angle_beta   90.00
_cell.angle_gamma   90.00
#
_symmetry.space_group_name_H-M   'P 1'
#
loop_
_entity.id
_entity.type
_entity.pdbx_description
1 polymer ?
#
loop_
_entity_poly.entity_id
_entity_poly.type
_entity_poly.pdbx_seq_one_letter_code
_entity_poly.pdbx_strand_id
1 'polypeptide(L)'
;MFARIVFGLHATWLVNSATHMWGGRRFATRDDSRNNWWVALISFGEGWHNNHHAHPTSARHGLAWYEFDPSWLLIKLLKACGIAKSIQVATVNSRMTDRQAA
;
A
#
# COMPACT_ATOMS: atom_id res chain seq x y z
N MET A 1 0.38 27.29 -9.96
CA MET A 1 1.51 26.68 -9.19
C MET A 1 1.04 26.01 -7.89
N PHE A 2 0.18 26.64 -7.09
CA PHE A 2 -0.26 26.10 -5.78
C PHE A 2 -1.07 24.79 -5.85
N ALA A 3 -1.91 24.60 -6.86
CA ALA A 3 -2.78 23.42 -6.97
C ALA A 3 -2.02 22.09 -6.88
N ARG A 4 -0.82 22.00 -7.48
CA ARG A 4 0.02 20.79 -7.44
C ARG A 4 0.45 20.45 -6.01
N ILE A 5 0.85 21.46 -5.24
CA ILE A 5 1.32 21.29 -3.86
C ILE A 5 0.12 20.93 -2.97
N VAL A 6 -0.99 21.66 -3.13
CA VAL A 6 -2.24 21.39 -2.39
C VAL A 6 -2.68 19.95 -2.62
N PHE A 7 -2.80 19.51 -3.88
CA PHE A 7 -3.19 18.14 -4.20
C PHE A 7 -2.22 17.11 -3.63
N GLY A 8 -0.90 17.33 -3.80
CA GLY A 8 0.12 16.40 -3.29
C GLY A 8 0.06 16.24 -1.78
N LEU A 9 -0.03 17.35 -1.02
CA LEU A 9 -0.12 17.30 0.44
C LEU A 9 -1.42 16.62 0.91
N HIS A 10 -2.55 16.96 0.29
CA HIS A 10 -3.82 16.34 0.64
C HIS A 10 -3.83 14.86 0.33
N ALA A 11 -3.27 14.42 -0.81
CA ALA A 11 -3.15 13.00 -1.13
C ALA A 11 -2.34 12.24 -0.07
N THR A 12 -1.23 12.82 0.40
CA THR A 12 -0.40 12.23 1.47
C THR A 12 -1.15 12.17 2.80
N TRP A 13 -1.75 13.27 3.26
CA TRP A 13 -2.47 13.30 4.53
C TRP A 13 -3.71 12.43 4.53
N LEU A 14 -4.34 12.27 3.37
CA LEU A 14 -5.51 11.43 3.19
C LEU A 14 -5.22 9.95 3.44
N VAL A 15 -3.97 9.51 3.25
CA VAL A 15 -3.54 8.17 3.69
C VAL A 15 -3.78 8.04 5.19
N ASN A 16 -3.28 8.97 6.00
CA ASN A 16 -3.42 8.89 7.46
C ASN A 16 -4.88 9.00 7.93
N SER A 17 -5.72 9.79 7.26
CA SER A 17 -7.13 9.95 7.67
C SER A 17 -8.03 8.85 7.10
N ALA A 18 -8.19 8.78 5.78
CA ALA A 18 -9.17 7.90 5.16
C ALA A 18 -8.87 6.41 5.40
N THR A 19 -7.60 6.01 5.41
CA THR A 19 -7.25 4.59 5.63
C THR A 19 -7.31 4.16 7.09
N HIS A 20 -7.44 5.08 8.05
CA HIS A 20 -7.73 4.77 9.46
C HIS A 20 -9.21 4.87 9.80
N MET A 21 -10.06 5.28 8.85
CA MET A 21 -11.50 5.40 9.03
C MET A 21 -12.29 4.41 8.16
N TRP A 22 -11.86 4.19 6.92
CA TRP A 22 -12.61 3.43 5.92
C TRP A 22 -11.72 2.45 5.14
N GLY A 23 -12.29 1.27 4.85
CA GLY A 23 -11.64 0.25 4.04
C GLY A 23 -11.78 -1.15 4.62
N GLY A 24 -11.14 -2.11 3.96
CA GLY A 24 -11.08 -3.50 4.43
C GLY A 24 -9.87 -3.72 5.35
N ARG A 25 -9.95 -4.68 6.27
CA ARG A 25 -8.83 -5.03 7.15
C ARG A 25 -8.48 -6.50 6.94
N ARG A 26 -7.36 -6.79 6.30
CA ARG A 26 -6.91 -8.15 6.00
C ARG A 26 -6.10 -8.75 7.15
N PHE A 27 -5.29 -7.93 7.82
CA PHE A 27 -4.36 -8.36 8.85
C PHE A 27 -4.70 -7.74 10.20
N ALA A 28 -4.53 -8.53 11.26
CA ALA A 28 -4.58 -8.04 12.63
C ALA A 28 -3.33 -7.17 12.89
N THR A 29 -3.55 -5.89 13.13
CA THR A 29 -2.53 -4.89 13.47
C THR A 29 -2.88 -4.27 14.83
N ARG A 30 -1.97 -3.50 15.43
CA ARG A 30 -2.23 -2.84 16.72
C ARG A 30 -3.03 -1.54 16.60
N ASP A 31 -3.20 -1.05 15.38
CA ASP A 31 -3.86 0.21 15.05
C ASP A 31 -5.16 -0.04 14.25
N ASP A 32 -5.78 1.03 13.78
CA ASP A 32 -7.00 1.00 12.98
C ASP A 32 -6.75 1.14 11.46
N SER A 33 -5.55 0.78 11.01
CA SER A 33 -5.20 0.79 9.58
C SER A 33 -6.10 -0.14 8.77
N ARG A 34 -6.54 0.34 7.61
CA ARG A 34 -7.41 -0.33 6.63
C ARG A 34 -6.86 -0.16 5.22
N ASN A 35 -7.18 -1.09 4.34
CA ASN A 35 -6.89 -1.07 2.92
C ASN A 35 -8.00 -0.34 2.16
N ASN A 36 -7.62 0.64 1.36
CA ASN A 36 -8.53 1.45 0.58
C ASN A 36 -8.00 1.65 -0.86
N TRP A 37 -8.70 1.04 -1.83
CA TRP A 37 -8.24 0.95 -3.22
C TRP A 37 -8.16 2.30 -3.94
N TRP A 38 -9.09 3.22 -3.67
CA TRP A 38 -9.11 4.52 -4.33
C TRP A 38 -8.06 5.46 -3.74
N VAL A 39 -7.81 5.36 -2.42
CA VAL A 39 -6.66 6.03 -1.79
C VAL A 39 -5.36 5.50 -2.39
N ALA A 40 -5.23 4.18 -2.56
CA ALA A 40 -4.04 3.58 -3.15
C ALA A 40 -3.78 4.08 -4.58
N LEU A 41 -4.83 4.36 -5.37
CA LEU A 41 -4.68 4.91 -6.72
C LEU A 41 -4.10 6.33 -6.70
N ILE A 42 -4.59 7.21 -5.83
CA ILE A 42 -4.14 8.62 -5.75
C ILE A 42 -2.81 8.78 -5.01
N SER A 43 -2.49 7.85 -4.11
CA SER A 43 -1.30 7.86 -3.26
C SER A 43 -0.21 6.89 -3.74
N PHE A 44 -0.29 6.41 -4.98
CA PHE A 44 0.70 5.51 -5.58
C PHE A 44 0.94 4.20 -4.81
N GLY A 45 -0.06 3.66 -4.11
CA GLY A 45 -0.02 2.37 -3.43
C GLY A 45 -0.15 2.46 -1.90
N GLU A 46 0.06 3.64 -1.30
CA GLU A 46 0.03 3.82 0.18
C GLU A 46 -1.35 3.55 0.81
N GLY A 47 -2.42 3.51 0.00
CA GLY A 47 -3.76 3.16 0.47
C GLY A 47 -3.93 1.69 0.87
N TRP A 48 -2.99 0.80 0.54
CA TRP A 48 -2.92 -0.56 1.11
C TRP A 48 -2.33 -0.52 2.53
N HIS A 49 -2.91 0.34 3.38
CA HIS A 49 -2.29 0.78 4.62
C HIS A 49 -2.27 -0.34 5.67
N ASN A 50 -3.32 -1.15 5.77
CA ASN A 50 -3.33 -2.30 6.67
C ASN A 50 -2.26 -3.34 6.30
N ASN A 51 -2.04 -3.56 5.00
CA ASN A 51 -0.94 -4.41 4.54
C ASN A 51 0.43 -3.84 4.94
N HIS A 52 0.63 -2.53 4.75
CA HIS A 52 1.86 -1.84 5.13
C HIS A 52 2.13 -1.96 6.64
N HIS A 53 1.12 -1.72 7.48
CA HIS A 53 1.25 -1.83 8.94
C HIS A 53 1.50 -3.27 9.42
N ALA A 54 0.96 -4.27 8.72
CA ALA A 54 1.25 -5.67 9.01
C ALA A 54 2.67 -6.08 8.58
N HIS A 55 3.17 -5.51 7.49
CA HIS A 55 4.46 -5.85 6.89
C HIS A 55 5.27 -4.60 6.51
N PRO A 56 5.74 -3.81 7.49
CA PRO A 56 6.33 -2.49 7.24
C PRO A 56 7.67 -2.53 6.51
N THR A 57 8.36 -3.67 6.52
CA THR A 57 9.62 -3.88 5.80
C THR A 57 9.42 -4.25 4.33
N SER A 58 8.19 -4.55 3.91
CA SER A 58 7.89 -4.93 2.53
C SER A 58 7.91 -3.70 1.64
N ALA A 59 8.69 -3.75 0.56
CA ALA A 59 8.68 -2.74 -0.49
C ALA A 59 7.39 -2.73 -1.34
N ARG A 60 6.56 -3.76 -1.18
CA ARG A 60 5.26 -3.92 -1.85
C ARG A 60 4.15 -3.73 -0.82
N HIS A 61 3.26 -2.78 -1.06
CA HIS A 61 2.10 -2.48 -0.21
C HIS A 61 0.88 -3.31 -0.60
N GLY A 62 0.62 -3.48 -1.91
CA GLY A 62 -0.48 -4.34 -2.38
C GLY A 62 -0.10 -5.81 -2.31
N LEU A 63 -0.57 -6.58 -1.32
CA LEU A 63 -0.14 -7.96 -1.08
C LEU A 63 -1.04 -9.01 -1.76
N ALA A 64 -2.24 -8.65 -2.20
CA ALA A 64 -3.08 -9.49 -3.06
C ALA A 64 -2.83 -9.23 -4.56
N TRP A 65 -3.27 -10.15 -5.41
CA TRP A 65 -3.05 -10.09 -6.87
C TRP A 65 -3.81 -8.94 -7.54
N TYR A 66 -4.98 -8.56 -6.99
CA TYR A 66 -5.83 -7.48 -7.49
C TYR A 66 -5.48 -6.10 -6.90
N GLU A 67 -4.52 -6.03 -5.97
CA GLU A 67 -4.12 -4.78 -5.32
C GLU A 67 -3.09 -4.06 -6.17
N PHE A 68 -3.55 -3.07 -6.93
CA PHE A 68 -2.71 -2.26 -7.79
C PHE A 68 -1.80 -1.33 -6.97
N ASP A 69 -0.49 -1.42 -7.21
CA ASP A 69 0.54 -0.70 -6.46
C ASP A 69 1.55 -0.06 -7.43
N PRO A 70 1.33 1.22 -7.81
CA PRO A 70 2.22 1.96 -8.70
C PRO A 70 3.67 2.04 -8.21
N SER A 71 3.87 2.23 -6.90
CA SER A 71 5.22 2.30 -6.31
C SER A 71 5.95 0.97 -6.45
N TRP A 72 5.25 -0.14 -6.24
CA TRP A 72 5.83 -1.48 -6.48
C TRP A 72 6.21 -1.70 -7.95
N LEU A 73 5.39 -1.24 -8.90
CA LEU A 73 5.73 -1.30 -10.33
C LEU A 73 7.03 -0.52 -10.63
N LEU A 74 7.16 0.69 -10.08
CA LEU A 74 8.38 1.48 -10.22
C LEU A 74 9.59 0.77 -9.60
N ILE A 75 9.46 0.21 -8.39
CA ILE A 75 10.54 -0.54 -7.73
C ILE A 75 10.95 -1.77 -8.55
N LYS A 76 10.01 -2.50 -9.15
CA LYS A 76 10.32 -3.60 -10.07
C LYS A 76 11.10 -3.14 -11.29
N LEU A 77 10.75 -2.00 -11.88
CA LEU A 77 11.50 -1.43 -13.01
C LEU A 77 12.92 -1.04 -12.59
N LEU A 78 13.08 -0.37 -11.45
CA LEU A 78 14.38 -0.01 -10.90
C LEU A 78 15.23 -1.25 -10.56
N LYS A 79 14.60 -2.34 -10.10
CA LYS A 79 15.25 -3.64 -9.89
C LYS A 79 15.73 -4.23 -11.21
N ALA A 80 14.89 -4.21 -12.24
CA ALA A 80 15.23 -4.74 -13.57
C ALA A 80 16.40 -3.96 -14.21
N CYS A 81 16.47 -2.64 -13.98
CA CYS A 81 17.59 -1.81 -14.40
C CYS A 81 18.85 -1.97 -13.51
N GLY A 82 18.82 -2.81 -12.47
CA GLY A 82 19.94 -3.01 -11.56
C GLY A 82 20.22 -1.86 -10.58
N ILE A 83 19.31 -0.89 -10.49
CA ILE A 83 19.42 0.29 -9.60
C ILE A 83 19.05 -0.11 -8.17
N ALA A 84 17.95 -0.85 -8.00
CA ALA A 84 17.50 -1.32 -6.70
C ALA A 84 17.91 -2.79 -6.47
N LYS A 85 18.74 -3.05 -5.45
CA LYS A 85 19.38 -4.36 -5.24
C LYS A 85 18.89 -5.11 -3.99
N SER A 86 18.62 -4.41 -2.90
CA SER A 86 18.26 -5.01 -1.60
C SER A 86 16.78 -4.84 -1.27
N ILE A 87 15.90 -5.33 -2.15
CA ILE A 87 14.44 -5.18 -2.03
C ILE A 87 13.87 -6.31 -1.16
N GLN A 88 13.24 -5.96 -0.05
CA GLN A 88 12.52 -6.88 0.82
C GLN A 88 11.04 -6.96 0.41
N VAL A 89 10.47 -8.16 0.34
CA VAL A 89 9.05 -8.37 0.00
C VAL A 89 8.46 -9.35 1.01
N ALA A 90 7.32 -9.00 1.59
CA ALA A 90 6.63 -9.89 2.51
C ALA A 90 6.21 -11.19 1.81
N THR A 91 6.47 -12.32 2.47
CA THR A 91 5.97 -13.62 2.04
C THR A 91 4.61 -13.85 2.69
N VAL A 92 3.53 -13.59 1.95
CA VAL A 92 2.16 -13.84 2.40
C VAL A 92 1.66 -15.13 1.75
N ASN A 93 1.13 -16.05 2.57
CA ASN A 93 0.57 -17.30 2.06
C ASN A 93 -0.79 -17.04 1.41
N SER A 94 -0.95 -17.39 0.14
CA SER A 94 -2.14 -17.08 -0.67
C SER A 94 -3.46 -17.61 -0.08
N ARG A 95 -3.42 -18.60 0.83
CA ARG A 95 -4.61 -19.12 1.53
C ARG A 95 -5.17 -18.21 2.62
N MET A 96 -4.35 -17.30 3.18
CA MET A 96 -4.81 -16.34 4.19
C MET A 96 -5.47 -15.12 3.55
N THR A 97 -5.06 -14.75 2.34
CA THR A 97 -5.60 -13.61 1.58
C THR A 97 -7.11 -13.71 1.32
N ASP A 98 -7.65 -14.92 1.17
CA ASP A 98 -9.05 -15.15 0.80
C ASP A 98 -9.98 -15.41 2.01
N ARG A 99 -9.44 -15.85 3.16
CA ARG A 99 -10.26 -16.22 4.34
C ARG A 99 -10.57 -15.07 5.29
N GLN A 100 -9.83 -13.96 5.20
CA GLN A 100 -10.01 -12.80 6.09
C GLN A 100 -10.54 -11.55 5.34
N ALA A 101 -10.78 -11.68 4.04
CA ALA A 101 -11.38 -10.64 3.20
C ALA A 101 -12.89 -10.86 2.93
N ALA A 102 -13.46 -11.95 3.46
CA ALA A 102 -14.89 -12.26 3.46
C ALA A 102 -15.48 -11.99 4.86
#